data_AF-A0A1Y2GKX5-F1
#
_entry.id   AF-A0A1Y2GKX5-F1
#
_cell.length_a   1.000
_cell.length_b   1.000
_cell.length_c   1.000
_cell.angle_alpha   90.00
_cell.angle_beta   90.00
_cell.angle_gamma   90.00
#
_symmetry.space_group_name_H-M   'P 1'
#
loop_
_entity.id
_entity.type
_entity.pdbx_description
1 polymer ?
#
loop_
_entity_poly.entity_id
_entity_poly.type
_entity_poly.pdbx_seq_one_letter_code
_entity_poly.pdbx_strand_id
1 'polypeptide(L)' 'FTEPVDPVLVPDYSSIIKNPMDFSTMRAKVERNFYPNIDEFLKDFQLVCDNARLYNAKETLYWRQADKL' A
#
# COMPACT_ATOMS: atom_id res chain seq x y z
N PHE A 1 0.16 5.34 3.41
CA PHE A 1 1.28 4.39 3.56
C PHE A 1 1.21 3.66 4.89
N THR A 2 1.23 4.38 6.01
CA THR A 2 1.31 3.76 7.34
C THR A 2 0.05 2.99 7.74
N GLU A 3 -1.12 3.57 7.49
CA GLU A 3 -2.42 2.98 7.84
C GLU A 3 -3.27 2.71 6.60
N PRO A 4 -4.28 1.82 6.68
CA PRO A 4 -5.26 1.61 5.63
C PRO A 4 -5.95 2.92 5.21
N VAL A 5 -6.29 3.03 3.93
CA VAL A 5 -7.10 4.16 3.45
C VAL A 5 -8.53 4.02 3.98
N ASP A 6 -9.03 5.07 4.61
CA ASP A 6 -10.41 5.13 5.09
C ASP A 6 -11.39 5.34 3.91
N PRO A 7 -12.27 4.38 3.60
CA PRO A 7 -13.20 4.49 2.48
C PRO A 7 -14.29 5.55 2.71
N VAL A 8 -14.51 6.02 3.93
CA VAL A 8 -15.44 7.15 4.19
C VAL A 8 -14.80 8.47 3.76
N LEU A 9 -13.49 8.62 4.00
CA LEU A 9 -12.73 9.82 3.60
C LEU A 9 -12.33 9.80 2.13
N VAL A 10 -12.14 8.61 1.56
CA VAL A 10 -11.73 8.40 0.17
C VAL A 10 -12.67 7.40 -0.53
N PRO A 11 -13.90 7.80 -0.88
CA PRO A 11 -14.96 6.88 -1.31
C PRO A 11 -14.70 6.14 -2.62
N ASP A 12 -13.89 6.70 -3.51
CA ASP A 12 -13.56 6.10 -4.80
C ASP A 12 -12.36 5.15 -4.74
N TYR A 13 -11.63 5.10 -3.63
CA TYR A 13 -10.38 4.34 -3.52
C TYR A 13 -10.56 2.86 -3.88
N SER A 14 -11.56 2.19 -3.31
CA SER A 14 -11.86 0.77 -3.56
C SER A 14 -12.35 0.48 -4.99
N SER A 15 -12.83 1.52 -5.70
CA SER A 15 -13.22 1.39 -7.11
C SER A 15 -12.00 1.36 -8.04
N ILE A 16 -10.88 1.95 -7.63
CA ILE A 16 -9.63 2.04 -8.39
C ILE A 16 -8.63 0.97 -7.92
N ILE A 17 -8.39 0.90 -6.61
CA ILE A 17 -7.42 0.01 -5.98
C ILE A 17 -8.09 -1.28 -5.53
N LYS A 18 -7.72 -2.39 -6.17
CA LYS A 18 -8.36 -3.70 -5.96
C LYS A 18 -7.75 -4.52 -4.83
N ASN A 19 -6.47 -4.32 -4.57
CA ASN A 19 -5.74 -5.01 -3.51
C ASN A 19 -5.08 -3.95 -2.63
N PRO A 20 -5.82 -3.32 -1.70
CA PRO A 20 -5.24 -2.32 -0.80
C PRO A 20 -4.19 -2.96 0.11
N MET A 21 -3.12 -2.21 0.39
CA MET A 21 -2.06 -2.60 1.32
C MET A 21 -1.47 -1.35 1.97
N ASP A 22 -0.96 -1.51 3.20
CA ASP A 22 -0.35 -0.47 4.02
C ASP A 22 0.64 -1.09 5.03
N PHE A 23 1.47 -0.27 5.66
CA PHE A 23 2.54 -0.75 6.52
C PHE A 23 2.07 -1.30 7.87
N SER A 24 0.92 -0.87 8.41
CA SER A 24 0.39 -1.45 9.65
C SER A 24 -0.19 -2.85 9.39
N THR A 25 -0.84 -3.05 8.24
CA THR A 25 -1.23 -4.38 7.76
C THR A 25 -0.01 -5.27 7.52
N MET A 26 1.04 -4.78 6.86
CA MET A 26 2.28 -5.55 6.67
C MET A 26 2.94 -5.92 8.00
N ARG A 27 2.98 -5.00 8.97
CA ARG A 27 3.50 -5.26 10.32
C ARG A 27 2.71 -6.38 11.00
N ALA A 28 1.38 -6.32 10.96
CA ALA A 28 0.53 -7.36 11.52
C ALA A 28 0.76 -8.72 10.83
N LYS A 29 1.03 -8.74 9.53
CA LYS A 29 1.42 -9.97 8.80
C LYS A 29 2.77 -10.53 9.27
N VAL A 30 3.76 -9.67 9.53
CA VAL A 30 5.05 -10.10 10.11
C VAL A 30 4.84 -10.71 11.50
N GLU A 31 4.13 -10.01 12.39
CA GLU A 31 3.90 -10.46 13.78
C GLU A 31 3.12 -11.80 13.85
N ARG A 32 2.31 -12.09 12.83
CA ARG A 32 1.53 -13.32 12.71
C ARG A 32 2.23 -14.41 11.87
N ASN A 33 3.49 -14.20 11.46
CA ASN A 33 4.24 -15.11 10.59
C ASN A 33 3.52 -15.45 9.27
N PHE A 34 2.82 -14.49 8.66
CA PHE A 34 2.11 -14.67 7.38
C PHE A 34 2.99 -14.47 6.14
N TYR A 35 4.26 -14.10 6.30
CA TYR A 35 5.24 -14.11 5.21
C TYR A 35 6.12 -15.35 5.30
N PRO A 36 5.88 -16.39 4.48
CA PRO A 36 6.69 -17.61 4.51
C PRO A 36 8.12 -17.39 4.02
N ASN A 37 8.35 -16.31 3.27
CA ASN A 37 9.65 -15.91 2.75
C ASN A 37 9.68 -14.39 2.51
N ILE A 38 10.87 -13.87 2.20
CA ILE A 38 11.07 -12.44 1.94
C ILE A 38 10.36 -11.96 0.67
N ASP A 39 10.16 -12.82 -0.33
CA ASP A 39 9.52 -12.44 -1.59
C ASP A 39 8.05 -12.07 -1.37
N GLU A 40 7.32 -12.78 -0.51
CA GLU A 40 5.93 -12.42 -0.16
C GLU A 40 5.85 -11.08 0.60
N PHE A 41 6.86 -10.76 1.42
CA PHE A 41 6.95 -9.45 2.06
C PHE A 41 7.23 -8.34 1.03
N LEU A 42 8.15 -8.59 0.10
CA LEU A 42 8.50 -7.63 -0.96
C LEU A 42 7.33 -7.39 -1.91
N LYS A 43 6.50 -8.41 -2.19
CA LYS A 43 5.26 -8.24 -2.97
C LYS A 43 4.31 -7.24 -2.34
N ASP A 44 4.07 -7.34 -1.03
CA ASP A 44 3.19 -6.40 -0.34
C ASP A 44 3.83 -5.00 -0.24
N PHE A 45 5.15 -4.90 -0.05
CA PHE A 45 5.85 -3.62 -0.10
C PHE A 45 5.68 -2.94 -1.46
N GLN A 46 5.88 -3.70 -2.54
CA GLN A 46 5.71 -3.21 -3.90
C GLN A 46 4.26 -2.80 -4.15
N LEU A 47 3.30 -3.57 -3.64
CA LEU A 47 1.87 -3.26 -3.75
C LEU A 47 1.50 -1.93 -3.08
N VAL A 48 2.09 -1.61 -1.93
CA VAL A 48 1.92 -0.29 -1.28
C VAL A 48 2.36 0.84 -2.22
N CYS A 49 3.53 0.70 -2.85
CA CYS A 49 4.09 1.70 -3.76
C CYS A 49 3.29 1.80 -5.08
N ASP A 50 2.90 0.66 -5.64
CA ASP A 50 2.13 0.60 -6.89
C ASP A 50 0.73 1.18 -6.72
N ASN A 51 0.04 0.88 -5.61
CA ASN A 51 -1.26 1.46 -5.32
C ASN A 51 -1.16 2.99 -5.17
N ALA A 52 -0.13 3.48 -4.48
CA ALA A 52 0.10 4.92 -4.35
C ALA A 52 0.36 5.58 -5.71
N ARG A 53 1.15 4.94 -6.59
CA ARG A 53 1.43 5.46 -7.94
C ARG A 53 0.24 5.37 -8.89
N LEU A 54 -0.63 4.37 -8.71
CA LEU A 54 -1.84 4.18 -9.51
C LEU A 54 -2.93 5.18 -9.14
N TYR A 55 -3.17 5.38 -7.84
CA TYR A 55 -4.25 6.24 -7.36
C TYR A 55 -3.90 7.75 -7.47
N ASN A 56 -2.65 8.12 -7.19
CA ASN A 56 -2.25 9.53 -7.10
C ASN A 56 -1.58 10.01 -8.39
N ALA A 57 -1.80 11.28 -8.76
CA ALA A 57 -1.06 11.89 -9.86
C ALA A 57 0.43 12.08 -9.54
N LYS A 58 1.31 12.05 -10.55
CA LYS A 58 2.78 12.14 -10.41
C LYS A 58 3.29 13.35 -9.63
N GLU A 59 2.47 14.41 -9.62
CA GLU A 59 2.81 15.70 -9.02
C GLU A 59 2.51 15.75 -7.52
N THR A 60 1.74 14.78 -7.03
CA THR A 60 1.42 14.67 -5.61
C THR A 60 2.64 14.19 -4.82
N LEU A 61 2.69 14.60 -3.55
CA LEU A 61 3.69 14.12 -2.60
C LEU A 61 3.66 12.59 -2.48
N TYR A 62 2.47 11.99 -2.47
CA TYR A 62 2.28 10.54 -2.30
C TYR A 62 2.89 9.74 -3.44
N TRP A 63 2.67 10.16 -4.69
CA TRP A 63 3.29 9.49 -5.84
C TRP A 63 4.81 9.58 -5.79
N ARG A 64 5.36 10.79 -5.53
CA ARG A 64 6.81 11.00 -5.47
C ARG A 64 7.48 10.28 -4.30
N GLN A 65 6.77 10.09 -3.20
CA GLN A 65 7.26 9.29 -2.08
C GLN A 65 7.31 7.81 -2.44
N ALA A 66 6.26 7.27 -3.08
CA ALA A 66 6.24 5.89 -3.56
C ALA A 66 7.30 5.60 -4.62
N ASP A 67 7.72 6.60 -5.40
CA ASP A 67 8.78 6.45 -6.42
C ASP A 67 10.20 6.44 -5.81
N LYS A 68 10.36 6.91 -4.58
CA LYS A 68 11.65 6.95 -3.86
C LYS A 68 11.86 5.77 -2.91
N LEU A 69 10.79 5.07 -2.56
CA LEU A 69 10.79 3.89 -1.71
C LEU A 69 11.23 2.66 -2.51
#